data_AF-A0A1G0LVJ4-F1
#
_entry.id   AF-A0A1G0LVJ4-F1
#
_cell.length_a   1.000
_cell.length_b   1.000
_cell.length_c   1.000
_cell.angle_alpha   90.00
_cell.angle_beta   90.00
_cell.angle_gamma   90.00
#
_symmetry.space_group_name_H-M   'P 1'
#
loop_
_entity.id
_entity.type
_entity.pdbx_description
1 polymer ?
#
loop_
_entity_poly.entity_id
_entity_poly.type
_entity_poly.pdbx_seq_one_letter_code
_entity_poly.pdbx_strand_id
1 'polypeptide(L)'
;MRNVLAGLTPEQFFGPGSIVRVEVDPTHPLAYGMAPRTAAYFRKSRAFETTAPGARSVVRYADSDVLMSGWLLGAQHMAGRDAVLDVPLGQGRVILLGFSPYFRGQPHGTFKLLFNALY
;
A
#
# COMPACT_ATOMS: atom_id res chain seq x y z
N MET A 1 -2.68 -14.42 -0.35
CA MET A 1 -3.08 -13.02 -0.08
C MET A 1 -4.45 -12.75 -0.68
N ARG A 2 -5.23 -11.83 -0.09
CA ARG A 2 -6.56 -11.43 -0.57
C ARG A 2 -6.66 -9.91 -0.68
N ASN A 3 -7.16 -9.37 -1.79
CA ASN A 3 -7.52 -7.96 -1.87
C ASN A 3 -8.88 -7.76 -1.18
N VAL A 4 -8.89 -7.05 -0.04
CA VAL A 4 -10.12 -6.86 0.75
C VAL A 4 -11.08 -5.83 0.14
N LEU A 5 -10.62 -5.07 -0.86
CA LEU A 5 -11.44 -4.13 -1.60
C LEU A 5 -12.11 -4.77 -2.83
N ALA A 6 -11.74 -6.01 -3.16
CA ALA A 6 -12.33 -6.71 -4.28
C ALA A 6 -13.80 -7.04 -3.99
N GLY A 7 -14.69 -6.73 -4.95
CA GLY A 7 -16.12 -7.00 -4.85
C GLY A 7 -16.94 -5.96 -4.11
N LEU A 8 -16.31 -4.94 -3.51
CA LEU A 8 -17.04 -3.80 -2.93
C LEU A 8 -17.62 -2.93 -4.04
N THR A 9 -18.86 -2.49 -3.86
CA THR A 9 -19.50 -1.54 -4.79
C THR A 9 -18.97 -0.12 -4.55
N PRO A 10 -19.13 0.80 -5.52
CA PRO A 10 -18.76 2.20 -5.33
C PRO A 10 -19.43 2.88 -4.12
N GLU A 11 -20.62 2.44 -3.72
CA GLU A 11 -21.33 2.95 -2.54
C GLU A 11 -20.72 2.44 -1.23
N GLN A 12 -19.99 1.32 -1.27
CA GLN A 12 -19.29 0.75 -0.13
C GLN A 12 -17.85 1.26 -0.03
N PHE A 13 -17.16 1.39 -1.16
CA PHE A 13 -15.80 1.87 -1.23
C PHE A 13 -15.53 2.67 -2.50
N PHE A 14 -15.09 3.92 -2.34
CA PHE A 14 -14.77 4.79 -3.48
C PHE A 14 -13.60 5.73 -3.18
N GLY A 15 -12.53 5.57 -3.97
CA GLY A 15 -11.33 6.42 -3.92
C GLY A 15 -10.87 6.79 -5.34
N PRO A 16 -11.40 7.87 -5.93
CA PRO A 16 -11.08 8.28 -7.31
C PRO A 16 -9.71 8.94 -7.45
N GLY A 17 -9.12 9.39 -6.35
CA GLY A 17 -7.81 10.04 -6.26
C GLY A 17 -7.67 10.74 -4.92
N SER A 18 -6.86 10.17 -4.03
CA SER A 18 -6.71 10.63 -2.65
C SER A 18 -5.28 10.48 -2.16
N ILE A 19 -4.90 11.37 -1.26
CA ILE A 19 -3.66 11.24 -0.49
C ILE A 19 -4.03 10.50 0.79
N VAL A 20 -3.42 9.33 0.99
CA VAL A 20 -3.68 8.49 2.16
C VAL A 20 -2.43 8.33 3.01
N ARG A 21 -2.63 8.23 4.31
CA ARG A 21 -1.57 7.97 5.28
C ARG A 21 -1.19 6.49 5.26
N VAL A 22 0.10 6.23 5.20
CA VAL A 22 0.66 4.88 5.29
C VAL A 22 1.77 4.82 6.34
N GLU A 23 1.81 3.68 7.03
CA GLU A 23 2.88 3.28 7.92
C GLU A 23 3.84 2.36 7.15
N VAL A 24 5.14 2.57 7.33
CA VAL A 24 6.21 1.92 6.56
C VAL A 24 7.15 1.23 7.55
N ASP A 25 7.61 0.02 7.23
CA ASP A 25 8.71 -0.64 7.93
C ASP A 25 10.06 -0.28 7.26
N PRO A 26 10.79 0.75 7.74
CA PRO A 26 12.04 1.17 7.12
C PRO A 26 13.19 0.18 7.36
N THR A 27 13.01 -0.84 8.19
CA THR A 27 14.00 -1.89 8.41
C THR A 27 13.98 -2.94 7.30
N HIS A 28 12.91 -2.96 6.49
CA HIS A 28 12.80 -3.82 5.33
C HIS A 28 13.58 -3.24 4.12
N PRO A 29 14.38 -4.02 3.38
CA PRO A 29 15.16 -3.52 2.24
C PRO A 29 14.36 -2.72 1.20
N LEU A 30 13.16 -3.19 0.87
CA LEU A 30 12.22 -2.49 -0.02
C LEU A 30 11.87 -1.06 0.41
N ALA A 31 11.97 -0.74 1.69
CA ALA A 31 11.62 0.56 2.26
C ALA A 31 12.84 1.34 2.78
N TYR A 32 14.06 0.93 2.47
CA TYR A 32 15.27 1.64 2.87
C TYR A 32 15.23 3.12 2.46
N GLY A 33 15.55 3.98 3.43
CA GLY A 33 15.55 5.43 3.30
C GLY A 33 14.15 6.08 3.31
N MET A 34 13.06 5.34 3.49
CA MET A 34 11.73 5.90 3.67
C MET A 34 11.49 6.31 5.13
N ALA A 35 10.63 7.32 5.35
CA ALA A 35 10.15 7.65 6.68
C ALA A 35 9.17 6.57 7.19
N PRO A 36 9.13 6.26 8.50
CA PRO A 36 8.18 5.29 9.06
C PRO A 36 6.71 5.65 8.82
N ARG A 37 6.41 6.92 8.57
CA ARG A 37 5.09 7.43 8.17
C ARG A 37 5.24 8.32 6.96
N THR A 38 4.41 8.09 5.95
CA THR A 38 4.41 8.92 4.73
C THR A 38 3.02 8.97 4.10
N ALA A 39 2.91 9.72 3.02
CA ALA A 39 1.71 9.83 2.20
C ALA A 39 1.86 8.96 0.94
N ALA A 40 0.80 8.24 0.58
CA ALA A 40 0.68 7.50 -0.67
C ALA A 40 -0.47 8.05 -1.50
N TYR A 41 -0.33 8.01 -2.83
CA TYR A 41 -1.43 8.36 -3.73
C TYR A 41 -2.29 7.12 -4.01
N PHE A 42 -3.54 7.17 -3.60
CA PHE A 42 -4.52 6.11 -3.78
C PHE A 42 -5.47 6.46 -4.93
N ARG A 43 -5.50 5.61 -5.97
CA ARG A 43 -6.46 5.74 -7.07
C ARG A 43 -6.73 4.37 -7.69
N LYS A 44 -7.97 3.89 -7.55
CA LYS A 44 -8.36 2.53 -7.96
C LYS A 44 -7.32 1.50 -7.47
N SER A 45 -6.80 1.67 -6.25
CA SER A 45 -5.69 0.91 -5.66
C SER A 45 -6.22 -0.26 -4.82
N ARG A 46 -5.34 -1.05 -4.21
CA ARG A 46 -5.66 -2.29 -3.48
C ARG A 46 -5.25 -2.18 -2.02
N ALA A 47 -5.94 -2.92 -1.18
CA ALA A 47 -5.57 -3.18 0.20
C ALA A 47 -5.62 -4.68 0.41
N PHE A 48 -4.58 -5.24 1.02
CA PHE A 48 -4.40 -6.67 1.12
C PHE A 48 -4.55 -7.14 2.56
N GLU A 49 -5.05 -8.36 2.67
CA GLU A 49 -4.92 -9.17 3.86
C GLU A 49 -3.97 -10.33 3.55
N THR A 50 -2.93 -10.41 4.36
CA THR A 50 -1.89 -11.42 4.24
C THR A 50 -2.29 -12.69 4.95
N THR A 51 -2.34 -13.79 4.20
CA THR A 51 -2.59 -15.15 4.70
C THR A 51 -1.50 -16.14 4.30
N ALA A 52 -0.53 -15.68 3.50
CA ALA A 52 0.53 -16.53 2.98
C ALA A 52 1.65 -16.69 4.02
N PRO A 53 2.08 -17.91 4.34
CA PRO A 53 3.23 -18.12 5.21
C PRO A 53 4.49 -17.41 4.68
N GLY A 54 5.20 -16.72 5.57
CA GLY A 54 6.45 -16.02 5.24
C GLY A 54 6.29 -14.70 4.46
N ALA A 55 5.07 -14.29 4.12
CA ALA A 55 4.83 -12.97 3.57
C ALA A 55 5.08 -11.87 4.62
N ARG A 56 5.77 -10.80 4.22
CA ARG A 56 6.12 -9.66 5.06
C ARG A 56 5.38 -8.42 4.60
N SER A 57 4.72 -7.74 5.54
CA SER A 57 4.15 -6.41 5.33
C SER A 57 5.24 -5.36 5.39
N VAL A 58 5.33 -4.54 4.33
CA VAL A 58 6.34 -3.48 4.20
C VAL A 58 5.72 -2.11 4.35
N VAL A 59 4.50 -1.96 3.82
CA VAL A 59 3.70 -0.74 3.96
C VAL A 59 2.28 -1.14 4.30
N ARG A 60 1.69 -0.47 5.29
CA ARG A 60 0.28 -0.62 5.68
C ARG A 60 -0.42 0.72 5.57
N TYR A 61 -1.70 0.71 5.23
CA TYR A 61 -2.51 1.90 5.46
C TYR A 61 -2.64 2.13 6.96
N ALA A 62 -2.69 3.40 7.39
CA ALA A 62 -2.84 3.73 8.81
C ALA A 62 -4.07 3.05 9.42
N ASP A 63 -4.03 2.74 10.72
CA ASP A 63 -5.15 2.09 11.42
C ASP A 63 -6.35 3.03 11.60
N SER A 64 -6.11 4.34 11.58
CA SER A 64 -7.12 5.40 11.65
C SER A 64 -6.66 6.63 10.86
N ASP A 65 -7.57 7.58 10.61
CA ASP A 65 -7.28 8.83 9.88
C ASP A 65 -6.52 8.61 8.54
N VAL A 66 -6.97 7.59 7.81
CA VAL A 66 -6.35 7.14 6.55
C VAL A 66 -6.37 8.26 5.50
N LEU A 67 -7.46 9.01 5.39
CA LEU A 67 -7.59 10.09 4.42
C LEU A 67 -6.84 11.34 4.91
N MET A 68 -5.83 11.76 4.15
CA MET A 68 -5.14 13.04 4.39
C MET A 68 -5.71 14.16 3.52
N SER A 69 -6.10 13.85 2.29
CA SER A 69 -6.69 14.79 1.34
C SER A 69 -7.38 14.08 0.18
N GLY A 70 -8.37 14.72 -0.44
CA GLY A 70 -9.17 14.17 -1.53
C GLY A 70 -10.48 13.56 -1.06
N TRP A 71 -10.92 12.48 -1.70
CA TRP A 71 -12.20 11.82 -1.41
C TRP A 71 -12.02 10.32 -1.18
N LEU A 72 -12.45 9.83 -0.02
CA LEU A 72 -12.40 8.41 0.29
C LEU A 72 -13.66 8.00 1.05
N LEU A 73 -14.49 7.20 0.40
CA LEU A 73 -15.61 6.50 1.01
C LEU A 73 -15.17 5.09 1.42
N GLY A 74 -15.57 4.66 2.62
CA GLY A 74 -15.32 3.29 3.07
C GLY A 74 -13.91 3.04 3.62
N ALA A 75 -13.23 4.05 4.17
CA ALA A 75 -11.85 3.94 4.66
C ALA A 75 -11.62 2.77 5.65
N GLN A 76 -12.65 2.38 6.42
CA GLN A 76 -12.61 1.23 7.32
C GLN A 76 -12.31 -0.11 6.62
N HIS A 77 -12.59 -0.23 5.31
CA HIS A 77 -12.28 -1.44 4.54
C HIS A 77 -10.79 -1.58 4.23
N MET A 78 -10.01 -0.49 4.28
CA MET A 78 -8.56 -0.48 4.02
C MET A 78 -7.70 -0.14 5.24
N ALA A 79 -8.26 0.45 6.29
CA ALA A 79 -7.53 0.81 7.51
C ALA A 79 -6.78 -0.39 8.11
N GLY A 80 -5.50 -0.18 8.43
CA GLY A 80 -4.61 -1.22 8.97
C GLY A 80 -4.24 -2.34 7.98
N ARG A 81 -4.75 -2.34 6.76
CA ARG A 81 -4.49 -3.39 5.76
C ARG A 81 -3.16 -3.16 5.05
N ASP A 82 -2.61 -4.23 4.50
CA ASP A 82 -1.33 -4.19 3.80
C ASP A 82 -1.48 -3.44 2.46
N ALA A 83 -0.59 -2.50 2.21
CA ALA A 83 -0.50 -1.74 0.96
C ALA A 83 0.65 -2.23 0.09
N VAL A 84 1.75 -2.69 0.70
CA VAL A 84 2.89 -3.31 0.03
C VAL A 84 3.31 -4.57 0.77
N LEU A 85 3.48 -5.65 0.00
CA LEU A 85 3.89 -6.96 0.52
C LEU A 85 5.10 -7.50 -0.21
N ASP A 86 5.92 -8.23 0.54
CA ASP A 86 7.00 -9.06 0.02
C ASP A 86 6.69 -10.53 0.34
N VAL A 87 6.47 -11.33 -0.70
CA VAL A 87 5.95 -12.69 -0.59
C VAL A 87 6.95 -13.69 -1.19
N PRO A 88 7.41 -14.70 -0.43
CA PRO A 88 8.25 -15.76 -0.98
C PRO A 88 7.47 -16.62 -1.99
N LEU A 89 8.09 -16.93 -3.13
CA LEU A 89 7.52 -17.82 -4.15
C LEU A 89 8.61 -18.68 -4.78
N GLY A 90 8.60 -19.98 -4.47
CA GLY A 90 9.65 -20.90 -4.91
C GLY A 90 11.03 -20.47 -4.42
N GLN A 91 11.96 -20.27 -5.36
CA GLN A 91 13.32 -19.76 -5.08
C GLN A 91 13.42 -18.22 -5.10
N GLY A 92 12.31 -17.52 -5.35
CA GLY A 92 12.29 -16.07 -5.51
C GLY A 92 11.29 -15.38 -4.60
N ARG A 93 11.00 -14.12 -4.94
CA ARG A 93 10.09 -13.25 -4.19
C ARG A 93 9.17 -12.51 -5.16
N VAL A 94 7.95 -12.26 -4.73
CA VAL A 94 6.96 -11.43 -5.42
C VAL A 94 6.69 -10.19 -4.59
N ILE A 95 6.93 -9.03 -5.18
CA ILE A 95 6.63 -7.75 -4.54
C ILE A 95 5.28 -7.26 -5.04
N LEU A 96 4.33 -7.07 -4.12
CA LEU A 96 2.99 -6.56 -4.45
C LEU A 96 2.92 -5.09 -4.08
N LEU A 97 2.75 -4.23 -5.09
CA LEU A 97 2.52 -2.80 -4.92
C LEU A 97 1.02 -2.52 -5.07
N GLY A 98 0.33 -2.29 -3.95
CA GLY A 98 -1.13 -2.10 -3.92
C GLY A 98 -1.59 -0.76 -4.48
N PHE A 99 -0.73 0.25 -4.47
CA PHE A 99 -0.94 1.57 -5.07
C PHE A 99 0.14 1.86 -6.11
N SER A 100 -0.03 2.90 -6.93
CA SER A 100 0.97 3.29 -7.92
C SER A 100 2.03 4.18 -7.27
N PRO A 101 3.24 3.68 -6.95
CA PRO A 101 4.21 4.46 -6.18
C PRO A 101 4.84 5.58 -7.00
N TYR A 102 4.62 5.62 -8.32
CA TYR A 102 5.20 6.58 -9.27
C TYR A 102 4.12 7.36 -10.05
N PHE A 103 2.90 7.44 -9.55
CA PHE A 103 1.78 8.06 -10.29
C PHE A 103 2.15 9.47 -10.79
N ARG A 104 2.15 9.63 -12.13
CA ARG A 104 2.51 10.88 -12.82
C ARG A 104 3.87 11.48 -12.44
N GLY A 105 4.77 10.69 -11.85
CA GLY A 105 6.06 11.20 -11.40
C GLY A 105 5.97 12.21 -10.24
N GLN A 106 4.89 12.19 -9.44
CA GLN A 106 4.68 13.15 -8.35
C GLN A 106 4.95 12.63 -6.93
N PRO A 107 4.57 11.39 -6.54
CA PRO A 107 4.71 10.94 -5.15
C PRO A 107 6.15 10.49 -4.85
N HIS A 108 7.08 11.44 -4.77
CA HIS A 108 8.52 11.18 -4.56
C HIS A 108 8.78 10.35 -3.29
N GLY A 109 7.93 10.50 -2.27
CA GLY A 109 8.00 9.75 -1.01
C GLY A 109 7.84 8.23 -1.19
N THR A 110 7.20 7.76 -2.27
CA THR A 110 6.97 6.33 -2.52
C THR A 110 7.81 5.74 -3.65
N PHE A 111 8.58 6.55 -4.39
CA PHE A 111 9.43 6.07 -5.51
C PHE A 111 10.43 5.00 -5.08
N LYS A 112 10.95 5.13 -3.86
CA LYS A 112 11.92 4.19 -3.27
C LYS A 112 11.41 2.75 -3.30
N LEU A 113 10.11 2.52 -3.10
CA LEU A 113 9.52 1.17 -3.18
C LEU A 113 9.72 0.52 -4.55
N LEU A 114 9.64 1.29 -5.63
CA LEU A 114 9.88 0.77 -6.98
C LEU A 114 11.36 0.49 -7.20
N PHE A 115 12.23 1.44 -6.88
CA PHE A 115 13.66 1.30 -7.15
C PHE A 115 14.33 0.24 -6.27
N ASN A 116 13.97 0.17 -4.99
CA ASN A 116 14.47 -0.85 -4.08
C ASN A 116 13.95 -2.25 -4.43
N ALA A 117 12.86 -2.38 -5.20
CA ALA A 117 12.37 -3.69 -5.66
C ALA A 117 13.14 -4.23 -6.87
N LEU A 118 13.97 -3.41 -7.52
CA LEU A 118 14.82 -3.81 -8.66
C LEU A 118 16.20 -4.32 -8.24
N TYR A 119 16.56 -4.13 -6.97
CA TYR A 119 17.87 -4.46 -6.40
C TYR A 119 17.71 -5.52 -5.30
#